data_AF-A0A961RSN7-F1
#
_entry.id   AF-A0A961RSN7-F1
#
_cell.length_a   1.000
_cell.length_b   1.000
_cell.length_c   1.000
_cell.angle_alpha   90.00
_cell.angle_beta   90.00
_cell.angle_gamma   90.00
#
_symmetry.space_group_name_H-M   'P 1'
#
loop_
_entity.id
_entity.type
_entity.pdbx_description
1 polymer ?
#
loop_
_entity_poly.entity_id
_entity_poly.type
_entity_poly.pdbx_seq_one_letter_code
_entity_poly.pdbx_strand_id
1 'polypeptide(L)' 'GKLEIIAPQSEEELAELVATAMRKQTPLEIIGAGSRKGYGNPVAATSQVSTRAISGITLYEPAALT' A
#
# COMPACT_ATOMS: atom_id res chain seq x y z
N GLY A 1 -19.17 4.66 6.88
CA GLY A 1 -18.65 3.42 7.51
C GLY A 1 -17.14 3.52 7.57
N LYS A 2 -16.52 3.05 8.65
CA LYS A 2 -15.05 3.05 8.77
C LYS A 2 -14.50 2.02 7.77
N LEU A 3 -13.62 2.44 6.87
CA LEU A 3 -12.88 1.53 5.98
C LEU A 3 -11.97 0.65 6.85
N GLU A 4 -11.91 -0.63 6.51
CA GLU A 4 -10.90 -1.53 7.07
C GLU A 4 -9.52 -1.12 6.55
N ILE A 5 -8.54 -0.99 7.45
CA ILE A 5 -7.15 -0.67 7.11
C ILE A 5 -6.29 -1.91 7.36
N ILE A 6 -5.69 -2.42 6.29
CA ILE A 6 -4.77 -3.55 6.31
C ILE A 6 -3.35 -2.99 6.24
N ALA A 7 -2.45 -3.43 7.11
CA ALA A 7 -1.05 -2.98 7.16
C ALA A 7 -0.10 -4.18 7.10
N PRO A 8 0.25 -4.65 5.89
CA PRO A 8 1.21 -5.75 5.71
C PRO A 8 2.56 -5.42 6.34
N GLN A 9 3.19 -6.40 6.98
CA GLN A 9 4.48 -6.27 7.65
C GLN A 9 5.66 -6.48 6.69
N SER A 10 5.43 -7.07 5.53
CA SER A 10 6.47 -7.36 4.53
C SER A 10 5.99 -7.18 3.10
N GLU A 11 6.94 -7.16 2.16
CA GLU A 11 6.66 -7.12 0.72
C GLU A 11 5.93 -8.39 0.25
N GLU A 12 6.25 -9.55 0.84
CA GLU A 12 5.60 -10.82 0.55
C GLU A 12 4.12 -10.82 0.96
N GLU A 13 3.81 -10.33 2.17
CA GLU A 13 2.42 -10.20 2.63
C GLU A 13 1.62 -9.24 1.72
N LEU A 14 2.24 -8.13 1.31
CA LEU A 14 1.60 -7.19 0.38
C LEU A 14 1.37 -7.84 -0.99
N ALA A 15 2.34 -8.59 -1.51
CA ALA A 15 2.21 -9.28 -2.79
C ALA A 15 1.08 -10.32 -2.76
N GLU A 16 0.98 -11.11 -1.69
CA GLU A 16 -0.11 -12.08 -1.52
C GLU A 16 -1.48 -11.41 -1.38
N LEU A 17 -1.56 -10.28 -0.66
CA LEU A 17 -2.77 -9.48 -0.52
C LEU A 17 -3.26 -8.97 -1.88
N VAL A 18 -2.37 -8.39 -2.69
CA VAL A 18 -2.69 -7.89 -4.04
C VAL A 18 -3.13 -9.03 -4.94
N ALA A 19 -2.40 -10.16 -4.94
CA ALA A 19 -2.77 -11.33 -5.74
C ALA A 19 -4.14 -11.89 -5.34
N THR A 20 -4.45 -11.92 -4.05
CA THR A 20 -5.76 -12.35 -3.53
C THR A 20 -6.87 -11.39 -3.94
N ALA A 21 -6.66 -10.08 -3.79
CA ALA A 21 -7.64 -9.07 -4.18
C ALA A 21 -7.92 -9.10 -5.69
N MET A 22 -6.89 -9.30 -6.51
CA MET A 22 -7.04 -9.47 -7.96
C MET A 22 -7.91 -10.69 -8.28
N ARG A 23 -7.60 -11.86 -7.69
CA ARG A 23 -8.40 -13.09 -7.89
C ARG A 23 -9.87 -12.91 -7.48
N LYS A 24 -10.12 -12.11 -6.44
CA LYS A 24 -11.46 -11.81 -5.90
C LYS A 24 -12.11 -10.58 -6.54
N GLN A 25 -11.45 -9.93 -7.49
CA GLN A 25 -11.87 -8.66 -8.09
C GLN A 25 -12.28 -7.61 -7.04
N THR A 26 -11.56 -7.57 -5.93
CA THR A 26 -11.83 -6.69 -4.80
C THR A 26 -10.99 -5.41 -4.94
N PRO A 27 -11.59 -4.22 -5.11
CA PRO A 27 -10.83 -2.99 -5.26
C PRO A 27 -10.14 -2.60 -3.94
N LEU A 28 -8.86 -2.23 -4.04
CA LEU A 28 -8.01 -1.78 -2.94
C LEU A 28 -7.60 -0.31 -3.14
N GLU A 29 -7.63 0.47 -2.07
CA GLU A 29 -6.98 1.79 -2.02
C GLU A 29 -5.62 1.62 -1.34
N ILE A 30 -4.52 1.84 -2.06
CA ILE A 30 -3.17 1.78 -1.49
C ILE A 30 -2.76 3.17 -1.04
N ILE A 31 -2.31 3.30 0.22
CA ILE A 31 -1.92 4.57 0.82
C ILE A 31 -0.57 4.47 1.53
N GLY A 32 0.29 5.46 1.28
CA GLY A 32 1.47 5.71 2.10
C GLY A 32 1.11 6.48 3.37
N ALA A 33 1.83 7.56 3.67
CA ALA A 33 1.52 8.46 4.80
C ALA A 33 0.21 9.26 4.63
N GLY A 34 -0.44 9.20 3.47
CA GLY A 34 -1.74 9.83 3.22
C GLY A 34 -1.73 11.34 2.97
N SER A 35 -0.56 11.97 2.86
CA SER A 35 -0.44 13.42 2.58
C SER A 35 -1.09 13.87 1.26
N ARG A 36 -1.43 12.93 0.37
CA ARG A 36 -2.06 13.18 -0.93
C ARG A 36 -3.52 12.72 -1.03
N LYS A 37 -4.18 12.31 0.06
CA LYS A 37 -5.54 11.74 0.04
C LYS A 37 -6.63 12.64 -0.57
N GLY A 38 -6.38 13.95 -0.67
CA GLY A 38 -7.29 14.92 -1.29
C GLY A 38 -7.02 15.24 -2.77
N TYR A 39 -6.03 14.60 -3.40
CA TYR A 39 -5.66 14.88 -4.78
C TYR A 39 -6.03 13.72 -5.70
N GLY A 40 -6.45 14.06 -6.92
CA GLY A 40 -6.85 13.08 -7.94
C GLY A 40 -8.30 12.63 -7.79
N ASN A 41 -8.65 11.56 -8.50
CA ASN A 41 -10.00 11.00 -8.47
C ASN A 41 -10.18 10.13 -7.21
N PRO A 42 -11.38 10.11 -6.59
CA PRO A 42 -11.68 9.20 -5.50
C PRO A 42 -11.47 7.74 -5.90
N VAL A 43 -10.90 6.95 -4.99
CA VAL A 43 -10.77 5.49 -5.16
C VAL A 43 -11.97 4.80 -4.54
N ALA A 44 -12.80 4.15 -5.37
CA ALA A 44 -13.92 3.35 -4.90
C ALA A 44 -13.43 1.96 -4.43
N ALA A 45 -12.88 1.91 -3.21
CA ALA A 45 -12.35 0.69 -2.60
C ALA A 45 -13.15 0.22 -1.39
N THR A 46 -13.08 -1.09 -1.14
CA THR A 46 -13.72 -1.73 0.04
C THR A 46 -12.75 -1.84 1.22
N SER A 47 -11.45 -1.87 0.93
CA SER A 47 -10.37 -1.92 1.92
C SER A 47 -9.26 -0.94 1.55
N GLN A 48 -8.62 -0.38 2.57
CA GLN A 48 -7.43 0.44 2.43
C GLN A 48 -6.19 -0.38 2.84
N VAL A 49 -5.13 -0.32 2.04
CA VAL A 49 -3.85 -0.96 2.33
C VAL A 49 -2.83 0.13 2.67
N SER A 50 -2.35 0.14 3.91
CA SER A 50 -1.30 1.06 4.34
C SER A 50 0.08 0.42 4.20
N THR A 51 1.01 1.10 3.53
CA THR A 51 2.41 0.65 3.45
C THR A 51 3.24 1.02 4.69
N ARG A 52 2.65 1.65 5.71
CA ARG A 52 3.38 2.21 6.86
C ARG A 52 4.13 1.16 7.69
N ALA A 53 3.68 -0.08 7.68
CA ALA A 53 4.33 -1.18 8.40
C ALA A 53 5.50 -1.80 7.61
N ILE A 54 5.53 -1.63 6.28
CA ILE A 54 6.67 -2.01 5.43
C ILE A 54 7.73 -0.92 5.61
N SER A 55 8.73 -1.21 6.45
CA SER A 55 9.71 -0.24 6.91
C SER A 55 11.12 -0.82 6.89
N GLY A 56 12.12 0.07 6.91
CA GLY A 56 13.52 -0.28 6.73
C GLY A 56 14.06 0.17 5.37
N ILE A 57 15.34 0.49 5.34
CA ILE A 57 16.07 0.76 4.09
C ILE A 57 16.86 -0.52 3.80
N THR A 58 16.40 -1.30 2.83
CA THR A 58 17.00 -2.60 2.47
C THR A 58 18.05 -2.48 1.38
N LEU A 59 17.94 -1.46 0.52
CA LEU A 59 18.90 -1.15 -0.54
C LEU A 59 19.27 0.33 -0.44
N TYR A 60 20.52 0.61 -0.04
CA TYR A 60 21.10 1.94 -0.03
C TYR A 60 22.42 1.92 -0.80
N GLU A 61 22.45 2.61 -1.93
CA GLU A 61 23.64 2.74 -2.77
C GLU A 61 24.11 4.21 -2.79
N PRO A 62 25.06 4.60 -1.91
CA PRO A 62 25.53 5.98 -1.82
C PRO A 62 26.13 6.52 -3.12
N ALA A 63 26.72 5.66 -3.94
CA ALA A 63 27.36 6.02 -5.20
C ALA A 63 26.35 6.48 -6.28
N ALA A 64 25.05 6.25 -6.10
CA ALA A 64 24.01 6.73 -7.01
C ALA A 64 23.71 8.24 -6.86
N LEU A 65 24.39 8.93 -5.94
CA LEU A 65 24.18 10.35 -5.64
C LEU A 65 25.24 11.29 -6.27
N THR A 66 26.18 10.75 -7.05
CA THR A 66 27.22 11.51 -7.78
C THR A 66 26.91 11.58 -9.27
#